data_AF-A0AA38HRW8-F1
#
_entry.id   AF-A0AA38HRW8-F1
#
_cell.length_a   1.000
_cell.length_b   1.000
_cell.length_c   1.000
_cell.angle_alpha   90.00
_cell.angle_beta   90.00
_cell.angle_gamma   90.00
#
_symmetry.space_group_name_H-M   'P 1'
#
loop_
_entity.id
_entity.type
_entity.pdbx_description
1 polymer ?
#
loop_
_entity_poly.entity_id
_entity_poly.type
_entity_poly.pdbx_seq_one_letter_code
_entity_poly.pdbx_strand_id
1 'polypeptide(L)'
;MDKPANGKGTTCYKVVLTGGPCGGKTTGQARLCTFFENMGWKVFRVPETASVLLSGGIKFSDLSEEEAVKFQENLLKTMIQIENTFFELGKSCNRNCLIICDRGAMDASAFITKEKWEHIMKDNHWNNVELRDNRYNQIIHMVSAAKGAEEFYSIEDHSCRSEGVELARELDSNAAASWVGHPYFDVIDNSTDFEGKIRRMIGSVCHKIGIDTGDRLLKNARKLKFLVKGPLPSDSVFPPFQDFEVIHNYLQSNSPNQVRLRKRGQKGHYSYIHTVRRQNQPGGQIIEVKTQITHRDYINLLTQKDNSHFTIYKKRRCFIYNNQYFQLDIYQEPTHPRCRGLILLETYSTLNEVNLKETLPTFLKIEKEVTGNPGYSMFNLSLREDWKTSKKFCFYTPGPQDIPTHDAGHEITNSQGGGLPNGLDCKKVLKMNGHTDVKGKECNGKA
;
A
#
# COMPACT_ATOMS: atom_id res chain seq x y z
N MET A 1 -6.20 -17.51 -46.74
CA MET A 1 -7.22 -16.54 -46.29
C MET A 1 -7.32 -16.69 -44.79
N ASP A 2 -6.43 -16.02 -44.07
CA ASP A 2 -6.42 -16.04 -42.61
C ASP A 2 -7.44 -15.03 -42.09
N LYS A 3 -8.37 -15.53 -41.27
CA LYS A 3 -9.33 -14.69 -40.55
C LYS A 3 -8.56 -13.78 -39.58
N PRO A 4 -8.87 -12.47 -39.52
CA PRO A 4 -8.23 -11.57 -38.56
C PRO A 4 -8.64 -11.97 -37.14
N ALA A 5 -7.65 -12.11 -36.26
CA ALA A 5 -7.86 -12.26 -34.83
C ALA A 5 -8.62 -11.03 -34.29
N ASN A 6 -9.67 -11.30 -33.53
CA ASN A 6 -10.63 -10.36 -32.99
C ASN A 6 -9.92 -9.23 -32.20
N GLY A 7 -9.87 -8.02 -32.75
CA GLY A 7 -9.21 -6.86 -32.16
C GLY A 7 -10.00 -6.27 -30.99
N LYS A 8 -9.62 -6.59 -29.76
CA LYS A 8 -9.91 -5.71 -28.62
C LYS A 8 -8.79 -4.67 -28.55
N GLY A 9 -9.12 -3.40 -28.84
CA GLY A 9 -8.19 -2.28 -28.69
C GLY A 9 -7.60 -2.21 -27.28
N THR A 10 -6.37 -1.72 -27.15
CA THR A 10 -5.71 -1.54 -25.86
C THR A 10 -6.35 -0.37 -25.10
N THR A 11 -6.78 -0.60 -23.86
CA THR A 11 -7.38 0.45 -23.03
C THR A 11 -6.29 1.28 -22.37
N CYS A 12 -6.37 2.62 -22.47
CA CYS A 12 -5.55 3.53 -21.66
C CYS A 12 -6.46 4.28 -20.68
N TYR A 13 -6.35 3.95 -19.40
CA TYR A 13 -7.20 4.49 -18.33
C TYR A 13 -6.40 5.41 -17.41
N LYS A 14 -6.89 6.62 -17.17
CA LYS A 14 -6.22 7.68 -16.42
C LYS A 14 -6.97 7.96 -15.12
N VAL A 15 -6.31 7.76 -13.99
CA VAL A 15 -6.89 7.95 -12.66
C VAL A 15 -6.08 8.98 -11.87
N VAL A 16 -6.77 9.90 -11.20
CA VAL A 16 -6.16 10.83 -10.24
C VAL A 16 -6.39 10.33 -8.83
N LEU A 17 -5.33 10.32 -8.01
CA LEU A 17 -5.45 10.20 -6.56
C LEU A 17 -5.30 11.59 -5.93
N THR A 18 -6.38 12.13 -5.38
CA THR A 18 -6.41 13.43 -4.69
C THR A 18 -6.75 13.25 -3.19
N GLY A 19 -6.64 14.33 -2.42
CA GLY A 19 -7.01 14.39 -1.01
C GLY A 19 -5.98 15.07 -0.12
N GLY A 20 -6.31 15.24 1.15
CA GLY A 20 -5.44 15.88 2.14
C GLY A 20 -4.19 15.07 2.52
N PRO A 21 -3.32 15.62 3.37
CA PRO A 21 -2.19 14.88 3.94
C PRO A 21 -2.70 13.65 4.71
N CYS A 22 -1.88 12.61 4.83
CA CYS A 22 -2.24 11.36 5.52
C CYS A 22 -3.50 10.63 5.00
N GLY A 23 -3.96 10.89 3.78
CA GLY A 23 -5.10 10.15 3.18
C GLY A 23 -4.78 8.73 2.70
N GLY A 24 -3.49 8.38 2.57
CA GLY A 24 -3.04 7.07 2.08
C GLY A 24 -2.72 7.01 0.58
N LYS A 25 -2.67 8.15 -0.13
CA LYS A 25 -2.43 8.25 -1.58
C LYS A 25 -1.20 7.46 -2.06
N THR A 26 -0.03 7.68 -1.44
CA THR A 26 1.23 7.01 -1.83
C THR A 26 1.15 5.48 -1.69
N THR A 27 0.56 5.00 -0.58
CA THR A 27 0.35 3.55 -0.39
C THR A 27 -0.69 3.01 -1.37
N GLY A 28 -1.75 3.78 -1.63
CA GLY A 28 -2.78 3.48 -2.63
C GLY A 28 -2.22 3.34 -4.03
N GLN A 29 -1.39 4.29 -4.47
CA GLN A 29 -0.70 4.25 -5.76
C GLN A 29 0.17 2.99 -5.90
N ALA A 30 0.95 2.64 -4.87
CA ALA A 30 1.78 1.45 -4.88
C ALA A 30 0.94 0.15 -4.96
N ARG A 31 -0.23 0.13 -4.31
CA ARG A 31 -1.14 -1.02 -4.29
C ARG A 31 -1.91 -1.16 -5.60
N LEU A 32 -2.41 -0.07 -6.17
CA LEU A 32 -2.98 -0.04 -7.53
C LEU A 32 -1.97 -0.52 -8.56
N CYS A 33 -0.74 0.02 -8.53
CA CYS A 33 0.33 -0.37 -9.43
C CYS A 33 0.58 -1.89 -9.36
N THR A 34 0.83 -2.41 -8.16
CA THR A 34 1.06 -3.84 -7.96
C THR A 34 -0.13 -4.68 -8.44
N PHE A 35 -1.36 -4.24 -8.17
CA PHE A 35 -2.58 -4.96 -8.56
C PHE A 35 -2.73 -5.07 -10.08
N PHE A 36 -2.62 -3.95 -10.79
CA PHE A 36 -2.77 -3.89 -12.25
C PHE A 36 -1.60 -4.54 -12.99
N GLU A 37 -0.36 -4.34 -12.55
CA GLU A 37 0.80 -5.02 -13.14
C GLU A 37 0.68 -6.55 -13.03
N ASN A 38 0.15 -7.06 -11.91
CA ASN A 38 -0.11 -8.49 -11.72
C ASN A 38 -1.22 -9.03 -12.64
N MET A 39 -2.10 -8.17 -13.16
CA MET A 39 -3.09 -8.51 -14.20
C MET A 39 -2.54 -8.36 -15.63
N GLY A 40 -1.24 -8.06 -15.77
CA GLY A 40 -0.58 -7.89 -17.07
C GLY A 40 -0.66 -6.47 -17.65
N TRP A 41 -1.29 -5.52 -16.95
CA TRP A 41 -1.37 -4.13 -17.41
C TRP A 41 -0.01 -3.44 -17.35
N LYS A 42 0.23 -2.48 -18.24
CA LYS A 42 1.28 -1.48 -18.07
C LYS A 42 0.78 -0.42 -17.09
N VAL A 43 1.58 -0.09 -16.07
CA VAL A 43 1.24 1.01 -15.17
C VAL A 43 2.26 2.13 -15.32
N PHE A 44 1.78 3.36 -15.51
CA PHE A 44 2.56 4.59 -15.39
C PHE A 44 2.13 5.35 -14.13
N ARG A 45 3.09 6.06 -13.53
CA ARG A 45 2.87 6.89 -12.36
C ARG A 45 3.40 8.27 -12.66
N VAL A 46 2.51 9.24 -12.68
CA VAL A 46 2.85 10.65 -12.86
C VAL A 46 3.23 11.18 -11.47
N PRO A 47 4.47 11.70 -11.28
CA PRO A 47 4.90 12.22 -10.00
C PRO A 47 4.17 13.52 -9.65
N GLU A 48 4.04 13.81 -8.35
CA GLU A 48 3.51 15.09 -7.87
C GLU A 48 4.43 16.23 -8.34
N THR A 49 3.94 17.06 -9.27
CA THR A 49 4.75 18.12 -9.90
C THR A 49 5.22 19.16 -8.88
N ALA A 50 4.40 19.45 -7.87
CA ALA A 50 4.78 20.36 -6.78
C ALA A 50 6.03 19.85 -6.05
N SER A 51 6.10 18.57 -5.71
CA SER A 51 7.28 17.99 -5.07
C SER A 51 8.53 18.09 -5.95
N VAL A 52 8.39 17.89 -7.27
CA VAL A 52 9.50 18.04 -8.22
C VAL A 52 10.04 19.47 -8.19
N LEU A 53 9.17 20.47 -8.30
CA LEU A 53 9.56 21.88 -8.32
C LEU A 53 10.15 22.36 -6.98
N LEU A 54 9.54 21.98 -5.85
CA LEU A 54 10.01 22.33 -4.51
C LEU A 54 11.36 21.69 -4.20
N SER A 55 11.59 20.44 -4.63
CA SER A 55 12.90 19.79 -4.49
C SER A 55 14.00 20.49 -5.29
N GLY A 56 13.64 21.27 -6.31
CA GLY A 56 14.55 22.08 -7.11
C GLY A 56 14.98 23.41 -6.45
N GLY A 57 14.54 23.69 -5.23
CA GLY A 57 14.96 24.86 -4.45
C GLY A 57 13.93 25.98 -4.35
N ILE A 58 12.71 25.78 -4.88
CA ILE A 58 11.62 26.75 -4.73
C ILE A 58 11.07 26.67 -3.30
N LYS A 59 10.95 27.83 -2.64
CA LYS A 59 10.35 27.95 -1.31
C LYS A 59 9.22 28.95 -1.35
N PHE A 60 8.03 28.54 -0.93
CA PHE A 60 6.86 29.41 -0.89
C PHE A 60 7.04 30.63 0.03
N SER A 61 7.83 30.48 1.10
CA SER A 61 8.16 31.58 2.03
C SER A 61 8.88 32.75 1.38
N ASP A 62 9.54 32.50 0.24
CA ASP A 62 10.42 33.45 -0.41
C ASP A 62 9.69 34.18 -1.56
N LEU A 63 8.42 33.84 -1.82
CA LEU A 63 7.63 34.39 -2.92
C LEU A 63 6.70 35.50 -2.42
N SER A 64 6.71 36.64 -3.11
CA SER A 64 5.63 37.63 -3.01
C SER A 64 4.31 37.07 -3.53
N GLU A 65 3.21 37.79 -3.28
CA GLU A 65 1.88 37.36 -3.71
C GLU A 65 1.76 37.22 -5.24
N GLU A 66 2.39 38.13 -6.00
CA GLU A 66 2.42 38.06 -7.46
C GLU A 66 3.28 36.89 -7.97
N GLU A 67 4.44 36.67 -7.34
CA GLU A 67 5.32 35.54 -7.67
C GLU A 67 4.66 34.20 -7.34
N ALA A 68 3.86 34.14 -6.26
CA ALA A 68 3.09 32.95 -5.90
C ALA A 68 2.04 32.62 -6.96
N VAL A 69 1.33 33.61 -7.52
CA VAL A 69 0.37 33.41 -8.63
C VAL A 69 1.09 32.89 -9.87
N LYS A 70 2.21 33.53 -10.24
CA LYS A 70 3.02 33.12 -11.39
C LYS A 70 3.60 31.72 -11.18
N PHE A 71 4.00 31.37 -9.97
CA PHE A 71 4.44 30.02 -9.63
C PHE A 71 3.31 29.00 -9.82
N GLN A 72 2.10 29.29 -9.35
CA GLN A 72 0.94 28.39 -9.49
C GLN A 72 0.55 28.18 -10.97
N GLU A 73 0.63 29.23 -11.79
CA GLU A 73 0.46 29.11 -13.24
C GLU A 73 1.53 28.18 -13.86
N ASN A 74 2.81 28.38 -13.53
CA ASN A 74 3.89 27.55 -14.05
C ASN A 74 3.85 26.11 -13.53
N LEU A 75 3.41 25.91 -12.29
CA LEU A 75 3.15 24.60 -11.71
C LEU A 75 2.10 23.86 -12.54
N LEU A 76 0.98 24.51 -12.85
CA LEU A 76 -0.10 23.92 -13.64
C LEU A 76 0.35 23.61 -15.08
N LYS A 77 1.07 24.53 -15.74
CA LYS A 77 1.67 24.28 -17.07
C LYS A 77 2.57 23.05 -17.07
N THR A 78 3.44 22.96 -16.07
CA THR A 78 4.38 21.85 -15.92
C THR A 78 3.64 20.54 -15.68
N MET A 79 2.63 20.56 -14.81
CA MET A 79 1.81 19.38 -14.49
C MET A 79 1.12 18.84 -15.74
N ILE A 80 0.47 19.73 -16.51
CA ILE A 80 -0.18 19.40 -17.78
C ILE A 80 0.81 18.76 -18.76
N GLN A 81 2.03 19.30 -18.87
CA GLN A 81 3.04 18.79 -19.79
C GLN A 81 3.58 17.41 -19.39
N ILE A 82 3.84 17.20 -18.10
CA ILE A 82 4.27 15.89 -17.59
C ILE A 82 3.16 14.87 -17.81
N GLU A 83 1.90 15.22 -17.49
CA GLU A 83 0.74 14.35 -17.72
C GLU A 83 0.59 13.98 -19.20
N ASN A 84 0.65 14.96 -20.11
CA ASN A 84 0.53 14.74 -21.55
C ASN A 84 1.60 13.74 -22.04
N THR A 85 2.84 13.89 -21.54
CA THR A 85 3.94 12.96 -21.86
C THR A 85 3.59 11.52 -21.47
N PHE A 86 3.07 11.30 -20.25
CA PHE A 86 2.66 9.95 -19.83
C PHE A 86 1.41 9.46 -20.58
N PHE A 87 0.47 10.35 -20.90
CA PHE A 87 -0.73 10.00 -21.66
C PHE A 87 -0.40 9.55 -23.08
N GLU A 88 0.56 10.20 -23.74
CA GLU A 88 1.07 9.80 -25.05
C GLU A 88 1.78 8.44 -24.98
N LEU A 89 2.67 8.24 -24.00
CA LEU A 89 3.33 6.95 -23.76
C LEU A 89 2.34 5.83 -23.42
N GLY A 90 1.23 6.14 -22.75
CA GLY A 90 0.14 5.20 -22.48
C GLY A 90 -0.59 4.78 -23.75
N LYS A 91 -0.88 5.73 -24.65
CA LYS A 91 -1.52 5.45 -25.95
C LYS A 91 -0.64 4.59 -26.86
N SER A 92 0.68 4.73 -26.77
CA SER A 92 1.63 3.92 -27.56
C SER A 92 1.86 2.51 -26.99
N CYS A 93 1.17 2.10 -25.93
CA CYS A 93 1.35 0.78 -25.33
C CYS A 93 0.59 -0.32 -26.09
N ASN A 94 1.26 -1.43 -26.37
CA ASN A 94 0.68 -2.64 -26.99
C ASN A 94 -0.12 -3.51 -26.00
N ARG A 95 -0.40 -3.00 -24.80
CA ARG A 95 -1.18 -3.67 -23.75
C ARG A 95 -2.01 -2.64 -23.00
N ASN A 96 -3.04 -3.09 -22.31
CA ASN A 96 -3.85 -2.23 -21.44
C ASN A 96 -2.95 -1.44 -20.48
N CYS A 97 -3.24 -0.16 -20.31
CA CYS A 97 -2.44 0.78 -19.57
C CYS A 97 -3.27 1.51 -18.53
N LEU A 98 -2.75 1.59 -17.30
CA LEU A 98 -3.25 2.44 -16.23
C LEU A 98 -2.24 3.56 -15.98
N ILE A 99 -2.69 4.80 -15.99
CA ILE A 99 -1.88 5.97 -15.64
C ILE A 99 -2.43 6.54 -14.34
N ILE A 100 -1.60 6.55 -13.30
CA ILE A 100 -1.97 7.05 -11.98
C ILE A 100 -1.30 8.42 -11.78
N CYS A 101 -2.10 9.47 -11.68
CA CYS A 101 -1.63 10.81 -11.33
C CYS A 101 -1.67 11.02 -9.82
N ASP A 102 -0.53 11.35 -9.23
CA ASP A 102 -0.46 11.80 -7.83
C ASP A 102 -0.81 13.28 -7.79
N ARG A 103 -2.07 13.59 -7.47
CA ARG A 103 -2.78 14.84 -7.78
C ARG A 103 -2.92 15.10 -9.28
N GLY A 104 -3.91 15.90 -9.65
CA GLY A 104 -4.17 16.32 -11.03
C GLY A 104 -4.35 17.83 -11.15
N ALA A 105 -4.64 18.31 -12.36
CA ALA A 105 -4.68 19.72 -12.72
C ALA A 105 -5.57 20.56 -11.79
N MET A 106 -6.72 20.03 -11.38
CA MET A 106 -7.65 20.76 -10.51
C MET A 106 -7.15 20.89 -9.07
N ASP A 107 -6.24 20.02 -8.60
CA ASP A 107 -5.65 20.16 -7.26
C ASP A 107 -4.90 21.50 -7.08
N ALA A 108 -4.41 22.10 -8.17
CA ALA A 108 -3.77 23.41 -8.12
C ALA A 108 -4.74 24.52 -7.68
N SER A 109 -6.05 24.38 -7.98
CA SER A 109 -7.05 25.37 -7.59
C SER A 109 -7.30 25.41 -6.08
N ALA A 110 -6.91 24.37 -5.33
CA ALA A 110 -7.06 24.31 -3.87
C ALA A 110 -6.11 25.27 -3.13
N PHE A 111 -5.08 25.78 -3.81
CA PHE A 111 -4.01 26.59 -3.21
C PHE A 111 -4.08 28.07 -3.58
N ILE A 112 -5.08 28.49 -4.37
CA ILE A 112 -5.26 29.88 -4.78
C ILE A 112 -6.73 30.30 -4.69
N THR A 113 -6.98 31.61 -4.67
CA THR A 113 -8.35 32.13 -4.68
C THR A 113 -9.02 31.89 -6.03
N LYS A 114 -10.35 31.88 -6.03
CA LYS A 114 -11.15 31.65 -7.24
C LYS A 114 -10.88 32.69 -8.33
N GLU A 115 -10.71 33.95 -7.94
CA GLU A 115 -10.45 35.07 -8.85
C GLU A 115 -9.10 34.88 -9.56
N LYS A 116 -8.06 34.47 -8.82
CA LYS A 116 -6.73 34.16 -9.36
C LYS A 116 -6.77 32.92 -10.27
N TRP A 117 -7.54 31.90 -9.91
CA TRP A 117 -7.75 30.72 -10.76
C TRP A 117 -8.40 31.09 -12.10
N GLU A 118 -9.47 31.88 -12.07
CA GLU A 118 -10.16 32.34 -13.28
C GLU A 118 -9.25 33.17 -14.18
N HIS A 119 -8.39 34.02 -13.59
CA HIS A 119 -7.37 34.76 -14.34
C HIS A 119 -6.38 33.83 -15.04
N ILE A 120 -5.81 32.85 -14.31
CA ILE A 120 -4.89 31.86 -14.88
C ILE A 120 -5.55 31.05 -16.01
N MET A 121 -6.81 30.64 -15.84
CA MET A 121 -7.58 29.94 -16.88
C MET A 121 -7.72 30.79 -18.14
N LYS A 122 -8.09 32.06 -17.98
CA LYS A 122 -8.31 32.98 -19.09
C LYS A 122 -7.02 33.25 -19.86
N ASP A 123 -5.93 33.56 -19.17
CA ASP A 123 -4.63 33.89 -19.78
C ASP A 123 -4.04 32.73 -20.59
N ASN A 124 -4.32 31.50 -20.16
CA ASN A 124 -3.82 30.28 -20.81
C ASN A 124 -4.80 29.65 -21.79
N HIS A 125 -5.96 30.30 -22.02
CA HIS A 125 -7.04 29.77 -22.85
C HIS A 125 -7.48 28.36 -22.44
N TRP A 126 -7.48 28.09 -21.14
CA TRP A 126 -7.96 26.85 -20.55
C TRP A 126 -9.40 26.99 -20.08
N ASN A 127 -10.06 25.86 -19.93
CA ASN A 127 -11.40 25.80 -19.36
C ASN A 127 -11.52 24.59 -18.43
N ASN A 128 -12.42 24.71 -17.45
CA ASN A 128 -12.59 23.68 -16.44
C ASN A 128 -13.12 22.35 -17.01
N VAL A 129 -13.88 22.36 -18.12
CA VAL A 129 -14.39 21.10 -18.71
C VAL A 129 -13.24 20.28 -19.28
N GLU A 130 -12.34 20.92 -20.02
CA GLU A 130 -11.14 20.26 -20.52
C GLU A 130 -10.24 19.81 -19.36
N LEU A 131 -9.97 20.69 -18.39
CA LEU A 131 -9.05 20.35 -17.28
C LEU A 131 -9.62 19.31 -16.32
N ARG A 132 -10.91 19.37 -16.00
CA ARG A 132 -11.58 18.48 -15.04
C ARG A 132 -12.05 17.21 -15.73
N ASP A 133 -12.90 17.32 -16.76
CA ASP A 133 -13.75 16.22 -17.26
C ASP A 133 -13.07 15.41 -18.37
N ASN A 134 -12.46 16.08 -19.35
CA ASN A 134 -11.95 15.40 -20.55
C ASN A 134 -10.54 14.81 -20.35
N ARG A 135 -9.77 15.32 -19.39
CA ARG A 135 -8.39 14.88 -19.14
C ARG A 135 -8.29 13.53 -18.45
N TYR A 136 -9.18 13.25 -17.50
CA TYR A 136 -9.10 12.08 -16.62
C TYR A 136 -10.32 11.19 -16.79
N ASN A 137 -10.15 9.88 -16.63
CA ASN A 137 -11.28 8.96 -16.67
C ASN A 137 -11.98 8.87 -15.32
N GLN A 138 -11.23 9.05 -14.22
CA GLN A 138 -11.74 8.91 -12.87
C GLN A 138 -10.87 9.69 -11.88
N ILE A 139 -11.52 10.25 -10.87
CA ILE A 139 -10.89 10.95 -9.76
C ILE A 139 -11.23 10.20 -8.47
N ILE A 140 -10.22 9.92 -7.65
CA ILE A 140 -10.39 9.24 -6.37
C ILE A 140 -9.89 10.14 -5.25
N HIS A 141 -10.83 10.60 -4.42
CA HIS A 141 -10.53 11.35 -3.22
C HIS A 141 -10.26 10.42 -2.05
N MET A 142 -9.00 10.39 -1.62
CA MET A 142 -8.56 9.63 -0.45
C MET A 142 -8.66 10.52 0.79
N VAL A 143 -9.75 10.39 1.55
CA VAL A 143 -10.04 11.24 2.72
C VAL A 143 -8.89 11.18 3.74
N SER A 144 -8.41 12.32 4.20
CA SER A 144 -7.35 12.39 5.23
C SER A 144 -7.70 11.60 6.49
N ALA A 145 -6.71 10.95 7.12
CA ALA A 145 -6.88 10.38 8.47
C ALA A 145 -7.34 11.43 9.50
N ALA A 146 -7.10 12.72 9.25
CA ALA A 146 -7.62 13.81 10.09
C ALA A 146 -9.15 13.89 10.13
N LYS A 147 -9.90 13.12 9.32
CA LYS A 147 -11.36 13.06 9.34
C LYS A 147 -11.85 11.65 9.66
N GLY A 148 -12.30 11.42 10.90
CA GLY A 148 -12.89 10.13 11.32
C GLY A 148 -11.89 8.99 11.51
N ALA A 149 -10.60 9.30 11.61
CA ALA A 149 -9.50 8.37 11.91
C ALA A 149 -8.33 9.12 12.58
N GLU A 150 -8.64 10.16 13.36
CA GLU A 150 -7.70 11.14 13.90
C GLU A 150 -6.60 10.50 14.75
N GLU A 151 -6.94 9.40 15.41
CA GLU A 151 -6.02 8.58 16.20
C GLU A 151 -4.84 8.02 15.38
N PHE A 152 -4.98 7.96 14.05
CA PHE A 152 -3.94 7.49 13.12
C PHE A 152 -3.24 8.64 12.38
N TYR A 153 -3.56 9.90 12.68
CA TYR A 153 -2.89 11.06 12.10
C TYR A 153 -1.60 11.37 12.88
N SER A 154 -0.45 10.99 12.33
CA SER A 154 0.87 11.29 12.92
C SER A 154 1.67 12.29 12.08
N ILE A 155 2.27 13.28 12.74
CA ILE A 155 3.17 14.28 12.12
C ILE A 155 4.64 13.79 12.13
N GLU A 156 4.97 12.82 12.99
CA GLU A 156 6.34 12.49 13.41
C GLU A 156 7.30 11.92 12.34
N ASP A 157 6.82 11.41 11.20
CA ASP A 157 7.66 10.65 10.23
C ASP A 157 7.76 11.26 8.83
N HIS A 158 7.25 12.48 8.64
CA HIS A 158 7.32 13.14 7.34
C HIS A 158 8.00 14.48 7.51
N SER A 159 9.27 14.56 7.10
CA SER A 159 10.15 15.74 7.15
C SER A 159 9.63 16.99 6.42
N CYS A 160 8.41 16.96 5.89
CA CYS A 160 7.76 18.03 5.16
C CYS A 160 6.34 18.34 5.66
N ARG A 161 5.91 17.82 6.81
CA ARG A 161 4.55 18.05 7.33
C ARG A 161 4.62 18.79 8.67
N SER A 162 4.12 20.01 8.68
CA SER A 162 3.99 20.87 9.86
C SER A 162 2.52 21.11 10.23
N GLU A 163 1.58 20.58 9.44
CA GLU A 163 0.17 20.89 9.55
C GLU A 163 -0.52 20.08 10.67
N GLY A 164 -1.12 20.79 11.61
CA GLY A 164 -2.00 20.23 12.63
C GLY A 164 -3.25 19.55 12.03
N VAL A 165 -3.97 18.80 12.86
CA VAL A 165 -5.14 18.01 12.44
C VAL A 165 -6.20 18.89 11.77
N GLU A 166 -6.44 20.09 12.29
CA GLU A 166 -7.43 21.05 11.78
C GLU A 166 -7.08 21.51 10.36
N LEU A 167 -5.83 21.93 10.15
CA LEU A 167 -5.35 22.34 8.83
C LEU A 167 -5.39 21.17 7.85
N ALA A 168 -5.06 19.95 8.29
CA ALA A 168 -5.19 18.76 7.46
C ALA A 168 -6.62 18.46 7.03
N ARG A 169 -7.62 18.71 7.90
CA ARG A 169 -9.04 18.60 7.55
C ARG A 169 -9.45 19.62 6.50
N GLU A 170 -9.00 20.86 6.66
CA GLU A 170 -9.28 21.95 5.72
C GLU A 170 -8.67 21.66 4.34
N LEU A 171 -7.38 21.30 4.29
CA LEU A 171 -6.69 20.92 3.06
C LEU A 171 -7.37 19.73 2.36
N ASP A 172 -7.87 18.75 3.13
CA ASP A 172 -8.65 17.65 2.57
C ASP A 172 -9.98 18.11 1.96
N SER A 173 -10.69 19.03 2.63
CA SER A 173 -11.94 19.59 2.10
C SER A 173 -11.70 20.41 0.82
N ASN A 174 -10.64 21.22 0.79
CA ASN A 174 -10.29 22.03 -0.37
C ASN A 174 -9.90 21.16 -1.56
N ALA A 175 -9.11 20.10 -1.34
CA ALA A 175 -8.78 19.12 -2.37
C ALA A 175 -10.02 18.42 -2.94
N ALA A 176 -10.98 18.03 -2.09
CA ALA A 176 -12.25 17.47 -2.59
C ALA A 176 -13.05 18.50 -3.40
N ALA A 177 -13.14 19.74 -2.91
CA ALA A 177 -13.89 20.82 -3.53
C ALA A 177 -13.39 21.15 -4.94
N SER A 178 -12.07 21.09 -5.18
CA SER A 178 -11.45 21.30 -6.48
C SER A 178 -11.99 20.37 -7.58
N TRP A 179 -12.46 19.19 -7.23
CA TRP A 179 -12.94 18.18 -8.17
C TRP A 179 -14.46 18.09 -8.28
N VAL A 180 -15.19 18.93 -7.53
CA VAL A 180 -16.65 18.94 -7.57
C VAL A 180 -17.16 19.21 -8.99
N GLY A 181 -18.07 18.35 -9.43
CA GLY A 181 -18.65 18.38 -10.77
C GLY A 181 -18.00 17.43 -11.78
N HIS A 182 -16.89 16.77 -11.46
CA HIS A 182 -16.38 15.68 -12.31
C HIS A 182 -17.38 14.50 -12.33
N PRO A 183 -17.73 13.94 -13.50
CA PRO A 183 -18.77 12.90 -13.62
C PRO A 183 -18.40 11.58 -12.94
N TYR A 184 -17.11 11.32 -12.76
CA TYR A 184 -16.59 10.09 -12.14
C TYR A 184 -15.67 10.43 -10.97
N PHE A 185 -16.27 10.91 -9.89
CA PHE A 185 -15.59 11.28 -8.64
C PHE A 185 -15.98 10.30 -7.53
N ASP A 186 -15.00 9.53 -7.05
CA ASP A 186 -15.17 8.53 -6.00
C ASP A 186 -14.52 8.98 -4.70
N VAL A 187 -15.26 8.96 -3.59
CA VAL A 187 -14.75 9.33 -2.26
C VAL A 187 -14.49 8.07 -1.44
N ILE A 188 -13.25 7.91 -0.97
CA ILE A 188 -12.81 6.79 -0.14
C ILE A 188 -12.55 7.32 1.28
N ASP A 189 -13.59 7.24 2.12
CA ASP A 189 -13.59 7.66 3.53
C ASP A 189 -12.81 6.72 4.47
N ASN A 190 -12.79 7.03 5.77
CA ASN A 190 -12.14 6.19 6.80
C ASN A 190 -13.12 5.26 7.54
N SER A 191 -14.25 4.88 6.92
CA SER A 191 -15.27 4.00 7.53
C SER A 191 -14.80 2.55 7.79
N THR A 192 -13.62 2.20 7.31
CA THR A 192 -13.00 0.87 7.43
C THR A 192 -11.56 1.03 7.91
N ASP A 193 -10.95 -0.08 8.34
CA ASP A 193 -9.50 -0.11 8.54
C ASP A 193 -8.73 0.32 7.28
N PHE A 194 -7.45 0.65 7.45
CA PHE A 194 -6.64 1.20 6.36
C PHE A 194 -6.59 0.25 5.16
N GLU A 195 -6.51 -1.07 5.36
CA GLU A 195 -6.51 -2.03 4.26
C GLU A 195 -7.86 -2.12 3.55
N GLY A 196 -8.97 -2.11 4.29
CA GLY A 196 -10.33 -2.03 3.73
C GLY A 196 -10.51 -0.77 2.89
N LYS A 197 -9.91 0.34 3.33
CA LYS A 197 -9.90 1.61 2.59
C LYS A 197 -9.18 1.46 1.25
N ILE A 198 -7.96 0.88 1.25
CA ILE A 198 -7.20 0.63 0.02
C ILE A 198 -7.94 -0.33 -0.92
N ARG A 199 -8.63 -1.35 -0.39
CA ARG A 199 -9.42 -2.28 -1.20
C ARG A 199 -10.61 -1.61 -1.87
N ARG A 200 -11.34 -0.75 -1.15
CA ARG A 200 -12.44 0.03 -1.72
C ARG A 200 -11.97 0.94 -2.85
N MET A 201 -10.80 1.57 -2.69
CA MET A 201 -10.17 2.37 -3.75
C MET A 201 -9.85 1.54 -4.99
N ILE A 202 -9.19 0.38 -4.84
CA ILE A 202 -8.90 -0.52 -5.97
C ILE A 202 -10.21 -1.02 -6.61
N GLY A 203 -11.20 -1.34 -5.79
CA GLY A 203 -12.52 -1.80 -6.23
C GLY A 203 -13.24 -0.77 -7.07
N SER A 204 -13.20 0.50 -6.64
CA SER A 204 -13.75 1.63 -7.40
C SER A 204 -13.09 1.78 -8.77
N VAL A 205 -11.75 1.70 -8.85
CA VAL A 205 -11.05 1.73 -10.15
C VAL A 205 -11.48 0.57 -11.04
N CYS A 206 -11.50 -0.65 -10.51
CA CYS A 206 -11.82 -1.83 -11.30
C CYS A 206 -13.27 -1.81 -11.80
N HIS A 207 -14.21 -1.39 -10.95
CA HIS A 207 -15.61 -1.26 -11.30
C HIS A 207 -15.80 -0.28 -12.47
N LYS A 208 -15.13 0.89 -12.43
CA LYS A 208 -15.22 1.88 -13.51
C LYS A 208 -14.54 1.44 -14.81
N ILE A 209 -13.44 0.68 -14.72
CA ILE A 209 -12.79 0.09 -15.91
C ILE A 209 -13.64 -1.05 -16.50
N GLY A 210 -14.52 -1.67 -15.70
CA GLY A 210 -15.28 -2.86 -16.09
C GLY A 210 -14.48 -4.16 -15.92
N ILE A 211 -13.49 -4.17 -15.02
CA ILE A 211 -12.77 -5.39 -14.64
C ILE A 211 -13.58 -6.13 -13.60
N ASP A 212 -14.00 -7.36 -13.91
CA ASP A 212 -14.53 -8.26 -12.91
C ASP A 212 -13.39 -8.68 -11.97
N THR A 213 -13.51 -8.28 -10.71
CA THR A 213 -12.50 -8.57 -9.69
C THR A 213 -12.81 -9.82 -8.90
N GLY A 214 -13.96 -10.47 -9.17
CA GLY A 214 -14.48 -11.59 -8.41
C GLY A 214 -14.39 -11.32 -6.91
N ASP A 215 -13.85 -12.28 -6.18
CA ASP A 215 -13.71 -12.23 -4.73
C ASP A 215 -12.56 -11.35 -4.21
N ARG A 216 -11.68 -10.82 -5.06
CA ARG A 216 -10.44 -10.15 -4.60
C ARG A 216 -10.66 -8.85 -3.83
N LEU A 217 -11.79 -8.18 -4.03
CA LEU A 217 -12.05 -6.83 -3.51
C LEU A 217 -13.34 -6.70 -2.68
N LEU A 218 -14.08 -7.79 -2.45
CA LEU A 218 -15.23 -7.74 -1.56
C LEU A 218 -14.76 -7.53 -0.10
N LYS A 219 -15.62 -6.91 0.72
CA LYS A 219 -15.32 -6.46 2.10
C LYS A 219 -14.67 -7.56 2.98
N ASN A 220 -14.97 -8.83 2.72
CA ASN A 220 -14.52 -9.96 3.53
C ASN A 220 -13.30 -10.71 2.97
N ALA A 221 -12.63 -10.18 1.93
CA ALA A 221 -11.45 -10.84 1.38
C ALA A 221 -10.37 -10.98 2.46
N ARG A 222 -9.84 -12.17 2.70
CA ARG A 222 -8.75 -12.38 3.66
C ARG A 222 -7.52 -12.88 2.94
N LYS A 223 -6.35 -12.48 3.44
CA LYS A 223 -5.09 -13.03 2.95
C LYS A 223 -5.00 -14.46 3.47
N LEU A 224 -4.83 -15.41 2.56
CA LEU A 224 -4.69 -16.81 2.89
C LEU A 224 -3.27 -17.27 2.52
N LYS A 225 -2.70 -18.12 3.37
CA LYS A 225 -1.36 -18.68 3.18
C LYS A 225 -1.39 -20.18 3.42
N PHE A 226 -0.86 -20.94 2.49
CA PHE A 226 -0.81 -22.39 2.55
C PHE A 226 0.62 -22.90 2.45
N LEU A 227 0.91 -23.96 3.20
CA LEU A 227 2.14 -24.72 3.07
C LEU A 227 2.02 -25.69 1.91
N VAL A 228 2.95 -25.64 0.96
CA VAL A 228 3.01 -26.57 -0.18
C VAL A 228 4.16 -27.55 0.03
N LYS A 229 3.88 -28.84 -0.12
CA LYS A 229 4.90 -29.88 -0.05
C LYS A 229 5.69 -29.91 -1.35
N GLY A 230 7.02 -29.84 -1.24
CA GLY A 230 7.91 -30.12 -2.34
C GLY A 230 8.05 -31.63 -2.63
N PRO A 231 8.65 -31.98 -3.79
CA PRO A 231 9.07 -31.10 -4.87
C PRO A 231 7.87 -30.53 -5.65
N LEU A 232 8.08 -29.40 -6.34
CA LEU A 232 7.05 -28.85 -7.24
C LEU A 232 6.89 -29.71 -8.50
N PRO A 233 5.69 -29.76 -9.09
CA PRO A 233 5.49 -30.44 -10.37
C PRO A 233 6.20 -29.67 -11.49
N SER A 234 6.31 -30.30 -12.66
CA SER A 234 6.90 -29.69 -13.86
C SER A 234 6.23 -28.36 -14.23
N ASP A 235 7.00 -27.42 -14.78
CA ASP A 235 6.48 -26.13 -15.24
C ASP A 235 5.36 -26.26 -16.29
N SER A 236 5.30 -27.39 -17.01
CA SER A 236 4.27 -27.68 -18.01
C SER A 236 2.85 -27.83 -17.46
N VAL A 237 2.69 -28.15 -16.18
CA VAL A 237 1.35 -28.26 -15.57
C VAL A 237 0.83 -26.94 -15.02
N PHE A 238 1.69 -25.92 -14.92
CA PHE A 238 1.26 -24.61 -14.47
C PHE A 238 0.49 -23.89 -15.58
N PRO A 239 -0.56 -23.13 -15.24
CA PRO A 239 -1.10 -22.14 -16.15
C PRO A 239 -0.04 -21.06 -16.46
N PRO A 240 -0.26 -20.18 -17.45
CA PRO A 240 0.66 -19.09 -17.75
C PRO A 240 1.08 -18.34 -16.47
N PHE A 241 2.39 -18.29 -16.24
CA PHE A 241 2.96 -17.76 -15.02
C PHE A 241 4.09 -16.76 -15.29
N GLN A 242 4.45 -16.00 -14.27
CA GLN A 242 5.60 -15.10 -14.26
C GLN A 242 6.43 -15.34 -13.01
N ASP A 243 7.75 -15.48 -13.19
CA ASP A 243 8.69 -15.68 -12.10
C ASP A 243 9.43 -14.38 -11.77
N PHE A 244 9.55 -14.09 -10.48
CA PHE A 244 10.26 -12.93 -9.97
C PHE A 244 11.29 -13.35 -8.94
N GLU A 245 12.47 -12.72 -9.01
CA GLU A 245 13.44 -12.74 -7.93
C GLU A 245 12.99 -11.76 -6.86
N VAL A 246 12.91 -12.22 -5.61
CA VAL A 246 12.47 -11.41 -4.48
C VAL A 246 13.45 -11.56 -3.32
N ILE A 247 13.99 -10.43 -2.88
CA ILE A 247 14.93 -10.34 -1.77
C ILE A 247 14.33 -9.44 -0.70
N HIS A 248 14.33 -9.91 0.55
CA HIS A 248 13.90 -9.12 1.70
C HIS A 248 15.02 -8.97 2.73
N ASN A 249 15.13 -7.76 3.29
CA ASN A 249 16.03 -7.43 4.38
C ASN A 249 15.23 -6.72 5.48
N TYR A 250 15.37 -7.16 6.72
CA TYR A 250 14.86 -6.42 7.86
C TYR A 250 15.89 -5.37 8.30
N LEU A 251 15.41 -4.19 8.66
CA LEU A 251 16.23 -3.09 9.16
C LEU A 251 16.05 -2.97 10.67
N GLN A 252 17.00 -2.33 11.33
CA GLN A 252 16.89 -2.01 12.75
C GLN A 252 15.69 -1.10 12.99
N SER A 253 14.87 -1.42 13.99
CA SER A 253 13.72 -0.62 14.39
C SER A 253 13.37 -0.82 15.87
N ASN A 254 12.70 0.17 16.46
CA ASN A 254 12.21 0.06 17.84
C ASN A 254 11.11 -1.00 17.91
N SER A 255 11.32 -2.03 18.74
CA SER A 255 10.30 -3.03 19.02
C SER A 255 9.03 -2.36 19.58
N PRO A 256 7.81 -2.73 19.13
CA PRO A 256 7.47 -3.87 18.30
C PRO A 256 7.33 -3.55 16.79
N ASN A 257 7.75 -2.37 16.35
CA ASN A 257 7.69 -1.98 14.95
C ASN A 257 8.69 -2.80 14.13
N GLN A 258 8.30 -3.13 12.89
CA GLN A 258 9.13 -3.89 11.97
C GLN A 258 9.38 -3.07 10.72
N VAL A 259 10.64 -2.89 10.37
CA VAL A 259 11.04 -2.20 9.14
C VAL A 259 11.69 -3.20 8.19
N ARG A 260 11.28 -3.19 6.91
CA ARG A 260 11.86 -4.08 5.90
C ARG A 260 11.99 -3.43 4.55
N LEU A 261 13.06 -3.81 3.84
CA LEU A 261 13.25 -3.54 2.42
C LEU A 261 12.89 -4.77 1.59
N ARG A 262 12.30 -4.53 0.42
CA ARG A 262 12.05 -5.55 -0.60
C ARG A 262 12.64 -5.10 -1.92
N LYS A 263 13.53 -5.91 -2.50
CA LYS A 263 13.93 -5.84 -3.91
C LYS A 263 13.17 -6.93 -4.66
N ARG A 264 12.42 -6.57 -5.70
CA ARG A 264 11.68 -7.52 -6.54
C ARG A 264 11.90 -7.21 -8.01
N GLY A 265 12.25 -8.20 -8.82
CA GLY A 265 12.52 -7.99 -10.23
C GLY A 265 12.57 -9.25 -11.08
N GLN A 266 12.81 -9.06 -12.36
CA GLN A 266 13.05 -10.11 -13.35
C GLN A 266 13.90 -9.52 -14.49
N LYS A 267 14.71 -10.35 -15.15
CA LYS A 267 15.52 -9.95 -16.32
C LYS A 267 16.38 -8.69 -16.07
N GLY A 268 16.98 -8.58 -14.89
CA GLY A 268 17.85 -7.45 -14.53
C GLY A 268 17.13 -6.15 -14.13
N HIS A 269 15.80 -6.08 -14.23
CA HIS A 269 15.01 -4.91 -13.82
C HIS A 269 14.35 -5.12 -12.46
N TYR A 270 14.51 -4.16 -11.55
CA TYR A 270 14.07 -4.28 -10.16
C TYR A 270 13.25 -3.08 -9.69
N SER A 271 12.31 -3.38 -8.80
CA SER A 271 11.54 -2.44 -7.99
C SER A 271 11.94 -2.59 -6.53
N TYR A 272 11.88 -1.49 -5.78
CA TYR A 272 12.30 -1.43 -4.38
C TYR A 272 11.18 -0.85 -3.53
N ILE A 273 10.85 -1.52 -2.43
CA ILE A 273 9.84 -1.05 -1.48
C ILE A 273 10.43 -1.05 -0.07
N HIS A 274 10.29 0.07 0.61
CA HIS A 274 10.47 0.21 2.05
C HIS A 274 9.11 0.01 2.73
N THR A 275 9.03 -0.91 3.69
CA THR A 275 7.81 -1.18 4.45
C THR A 275 8.07 -0.94 5.93
N VAL A 276 7.23 -0.11 6.54
CA VAL A 276 7.21 0.15 7.98
C VAL A 276 5.92 -0.41 8.53
N ARG A 277 6.02 -1.44 9.37
CA ARG A 277 4.88 -2.04 10.08
C ARG A 277 4.90 -1.55 11.51
N ARG A 278 3.91 -0.74 11.87
CA ARG A 278 3.71 -0.20 13.22
C ARG A 278 2.74 -1.08 13.99
N GLN A 279 3.17 -1.50 15.18
CA GLN A 279 2.36 -2.27 16.12
C GLN A 279 1.90 -1.36 17.26
N ASN A 280 0.96 -1.85 18.08
CA ASN A 280 0.38 -1.12 19.22
C ASN A 280 -0.23 0.24 18.85
N GLN A 281 -0.83 0.34 17.67
CA GLN A 281 -1.58 1.54 17.29
C GLN A 281 -2.92 1.56 18.03
N PRO A 282 -3.59 2.72 18.12
CA PRO A 282 -4.91 2.84 18.74
C PRO A 282 -5.89 1.76 18.26
N GLY A 283 -6.71 1.25 19.19
CA GLY A 283 -7.61 0.12 18.94
C GLY A 283 -6.93 -1.23 18.69
N GLY A 284 -5.63 -1.36 18.97
CA GLY A 284 -4.86 -2.59 18.73
C GLY A 284 -4.57 -2.85 17.25
N GLN A 285 -4.78 -1.86 16.38
CA GLN A 285 -4.57 -2.00 14.95
C GLN A 285 -3.08 -2.12 14.61
N ILE A 286 -2.82 -2.79 13.49
CA ILE A 286 -1.48 -2.94 12.92
C ILE A 286 -1.47 -2.18 11.60
N ILE A 287 -0.61 -1.18 11.49
CA ILE A 287 -0.52 -0.33 10.30
C ILE A 287 0.73 -0.71 9.51
N GLU A 288 0.57 -1.06 8.24
CA GLU A 288 1.70 -1.35 7.34
C GLU A 288 1.79 -0.28 6.24
N VAL A 289 2.77 0.62 6.37
CA VAL A 289 3.06 1.67 5.39
C VAL A 289 4.06 1.15 4.36
N LYS A 290 3.77 1.32 3.07
CA LYS A 290 4.65 0.89 1.97
C LYS A 290 5.02 2.08 1.11
N THR A 291 6.32 2.35 1.05
CA THR A 291 6.90 3.43 0.26
C THR A 291 7.76 2.83 -0.84
N GLN A 292 7.52 3.20 -2.10
CA GLN A 292 8.44 2.86 -3.17
C GLN A 292 9.67 3.76 -3.09
N ILE A 293 10.85 3.17 -3.27
CA ILE A 293 12.12 3.87 -3.16
C ILE A 293 12.98 3.65 -4.41
N THR A 294 14.00 4.49 -4.61
CA THR A 294 14.95 4.33 -5.71
C THR A 294 15.98 3.23 -5.39
N HIS A 295 16.77 2.83 -6.39
CA HIS A 295 17.90 1.93 -6.17
C HIS A 295 18.92 2.54 -5.19
N ARG A 296 19.19 3.85 -5.31
CA ARG A 296 20.12 4.56 -4.43
C ARG A 296 19.65 4.53 -2.98
N ASP A 297 18.39 4.86 -2.74
CA ASP A 297 17.80 4.83 -1.39
C ASP A 297 17.80 3.42 -0.81
N TYR A 298 17.52 2.41 -1.64
CA TYR A 298 17.60 1.01 -1.23
C TYR A 298 19.00 0.64 -0.74
N ILE A 299 20.05 1.01 -1.48
CA ILE A 299 21.44 0.76 -1.08
C ILE A 299 21.79 1.50 0.22
N ASN A 300 21.39 2.77 0.32
CA ASN A 300 21.63 3.57 1.52
C ASN A 300 20.94 2.97 2.76
N LEU A 301 19.66 2.62 2.66
CA LEU A 301 18.90 2.02 3.77
C LEU A 301 19.40 0.62 4.14
N LEU A 302 19.96 -0.12 3.18
CA LEU A 302 20.52 -1.46 3.43
C LEU A 302 21.69 -1.43 4.42
N THR A 303 22.35 -0.27 4.62
CA THR A 303 23.38 -0.10 5.65
C THR A 303 22.84 -0.27 7.08
N GLN A 304 21.54 -0.06 7.29
CA GLN A 304 20.86 -0.19 8.58
C GLN A 304 20.26 -1.59 8.80
N LYS A 305 20.74 -2.59 8.06
CA LYS A 305 20.24 -3.97 8.15
C LYS A 305 20.34 -4.50 9.58
N ASP A 306 19.27 -5.14 10.03
CA ASP A 306 19.25 -5.81 11.32
C ASP A 306 20.05 -7.13 11.24
N ASN A 307 21.15 -7.17 11.98
CA ASN A 307 22.03 -8.33 12.04
C ASN A 307 21.39 -9.55 12.70
N SER A 308 20.31 -9.39 13.47
CA SER A 308 19.55 -10.50 14.05
C SER A 308 18.64 -11.23 13.07
N HIS A 309 18.55 -10.74 11.82
CA HIS A 309 17.83 -11.39 10.73
C HIS A 309 18.75 -11.80 9.57
N PHE A 310 18.42 -12.93 8.94
CA PHE A 310 18.94 -13.34 7.65
C PHE A 310 18.25 -12.56 6.52
N THR A 311 19.00 -12.30 5.45
CA THR A 311 18.38 -11.91 4.17
C THR A 311 17.59 -13.09 3.64
N ILE A 312 16.37 -12.83 3.17
CA ILE A 312 15.51 -13.86 2.60
C ILE A 312 15.55 -13.75 1.08
N TYR A 313 15.92 -14.84 0.43
CA TYR A 313 15.88 -14.99 -1.02
C TYR A 313 14.70 -15.89 -1.39
N LYS A 314 13.91 -15.47 -2.38
CA LYS A 314 12.79 -16.25 -2.90
C LYS A 314 12.68 -16.10 -4.40
N LYS A 315 12.26 -17.18 -5.03
CA LYS A 315 11.62 -17.14 -6.34
C LYS A 315 10.11 -17.07 -6.13
N ARG A 316 9.47 -15.99 -6.60
CA ARG A 316 8.02 -15.82 -6.54
C ARG A 316 7.41 -16.12 -7.89
N ARG A 317 6.66 -17.20 -7.99
CA ARG A 317 5.87 -17.54 -9.18
C ARG A 317 4.44 -17.02 -9.02
N CYS A 318 4.03 -16.17 -9.94
CA CYS A 318 2.69 -15.59 -9.98
C CYS A 318 1.89 -16.20 -11.12
N PHE A 319 0.67 -16.66 -10.85
CA PHE A 319 -0.21 -17.26 -11.86
C PHE A 319 -1.68 -17.12 -11.49
N ILE A 320 -2.56 -17.33 -12.46
CA ILE A 320 -4.01 -17.36 -12.28
C ILE A 320 -4.48 -18.80 -12.49
N TYR A 321 -5.31 -19.30 -11.58
CA TYR A 321 -5.96 -20.61 -11.64
C TYR A 321 -7.37 -20.50 -11.07
N ASN A 322 -8.37 -21.09 -11.73
CA ASN A 322 -9.79 -20.98 -11.34
C ASN A 322 -10.24 -19.54 -11.04
N ASN A 323 -9.85 -18.60 -11.90
CA ASN A 323 -10.10 -17.16 -11.76
C ASN A 323 -9.51 -16.51 -10.49
N GLN A 324 -8.62 -17.21 -9.79
CA GLN A 324 -7.96 -16.77 -8.58
C GLN A 324 -6.46 -16.63 -8.82
N TYR A 325 -5.89 -15.55 -8.29
CA TYR A 325 -4.48 -15.27 -8.43
C TYR A 325 -3.70 -15.78 -7.24
N PHE A 326 -2.58 -16.42 -7.55
CA PHE A 326 -1.72 -17.04 -6.57
C PHE A 326 -0.31 -16.47 -6.67
N GLN A 327 0.33 -16.34 -5.50
CA GLN A 327 1.76 -16.08 -5.36
C GLN A 327 2.39 -17.28 -4.67
N LEU A 328 3.19 -18.04 -5.41
CA LEU A 328 3.94 -19.17 -4.88
C LEU A 328 5.37 -18.72 -4.56
N ASP A 329 5.66 -18.57 -3.28
CA ASP A 329 6.97 -18.23 -2.74
C ASP A 329 7.80 -19.48 -2.52
N ILE A 330 8.87 -19.63 -3.30
CA ILE A 330 9.85 -20.71 -3.18
C ILE A 330 11.09 -20.13 -2.51
N TYR A 331 11.35 -20.53 -1.27
CA TYR A 331 12.51 -20.03 -0.52
C TYR A 331 13.80 -20.62 -1.09
N GLN A 332 14.80 -19.77 -1.28
CA GLN A 332 16.08 -20.12 -1.90
C GLN A 332 17.23 -19.91 -0.93
N GLU A 333 18.32 -20.64 -1.16
CA GLU A 333 19.57 -20.44 -0.43
C GLU A 333 20.29 -19.17 -0.89
N PRO A 334 21.05 -18.48 -0.02
CA PRO A 334 21.32 -18.82 1.39
C PRO A 334 20.13 -18.51 2.30
N THR A 335 19.77 -19.45 3.17
CA THR A 335 18.63 -19.32 4.10
C THR A 335 18.87 -20.09 5.39
N HIS A 336 18.11 -19.78 6.43
CA HIS A 336 18.16 -20.56 7.68
C HIS A 336 17.74 -22.01 7.41
N PRO A 337 18.33 -23.04 8.04
CA PRO A 337 17.94 -24.44 7.88
C PRO A 337 16.41 -24.70 7.90
N ARG A 338 15.69 -24.00 8.77
CA ARG A 338 14.21 -24.07 8.89
C ARG A 338 13.43 -23.63 7.65
N CYS A 339 14.05 -22.90 6.73
CA CYS A 339 13.46 -22.41 5.49
C CYS A 339 13.89 -23.24 4.27
N ARG A 340 14.79 -24.23 4.43
CA ARG A 340 15.23 -25.07 3.31
C ARG A 340 14.06 -25.88 2.78
N GLY A 341 13.81 -25.79 1.47
CA GLY A 341 12.67 -26.44 0.82
C GLY A 341 11.30 -25.85 1.18
N LEU A 342 11.24 -24.72 1.88
CA LEU A 342 9.96 -24.09 2.26
C LEU A 342 9.28 -23.46 1.03
N ILE A 343 8.02 -23.85 0.82
CA ILE A 343 7.18 -23.32 -0.26
C ILE A 343 5.87 -22.84 0.34
N LEU A 344 5.52 -21.58 0.07
CA LEU A 344 4.29 -20.95 0.56
C LEU A 344 3.44 -20.45 -0.59
N LEU A 345 2.18 -20.85 -0.63
CA LEU A 345 1.19 -20.35 -1.58
C LEU A 345 0.36 -19.27 -0.89
N GLU A 346 0.34 -18.06 -1.45
CA GLU A 346 -0.47 -16.95 -0.94
C GLU A 346 -1.55 -16.56 -1.94
N THR A 347 -2.73 -16.22 -1.43
CA THR A 347 -3.85 -15.69 -2.22
C THR A 347 -4.73 -14.79 -1.36
N TYR A 348 -5.70 -14.12 -1.98
CA TYR A 348 -6.75 -13.37 -1.29
C TYR A 348 -8.10 -13.90 -1.77
N SER A 349 -8.98 -14.24 -0.85
CA SER A 349 -10.32 -14.75 -1.17
C SER A 349 -11.32 -14.40 -0.07
N THR A 350 -12.59 -14.29 -0.46
CA THR A 350 -13.77 -14.10 0.40
C THR A 350 -14.50 -15.41 0.63
N LEU A 351 -14.12 -16.47 -0.09
CA LEU A 351 -14.79 -17.76 -0.07
C LEU A 351 -14.68 -18.40 1.31
N ASN A 352 -15.75 -19.07 1.69
CA ASN A 352 -15.72 -19.99 2.82
C ASN A 352 -14.76 -21.16 2.52
N GLU A 353 -14.38 -21.93 3.54
CA GLU A 353 -13.38 -22.99 3.38
C GLU A 353 -13.75 -24.04 2.34
N VAL A 354 -15.04 -24.32 2.18
CA VAL A 354 -15.53 -25.33 1.23
C VAL A 354 -15.28 -24.87 -0.20
N ASN A 355 -15.78 -23.69 -0.56
CA ASN A 355 -15.64 -23.15 -1.92
C ASN A 355 -14.18 -22.80 -2.23
N LEU A 356 -13.42 -22.35 -1.22
CA LEU A 356 -12.01 -22.06 -1.36
C LEU A 356 -11.20 -23.31 -1.74
N LYS A 357 -11.52 -24.48 -1.18
CA LYS A 357 -10.81 -25.73 -1.53
C LYS A 357 -10.98 -26.09 -3.01
N GLU A 358 -12.11 -25.73 -3.62
CA GLU A 358 -12.38 -25.98 -5.04
C GLU A 358 -11.57 -25.05 -5.97
N THR A 359 -11.19 -23.86 -5.49
CA THR A 359 -10.39 -22.91 -6.28
C THR A 359 -8.88 -23.11 -6.13
N LEU A 360 -8.44 -23.91 -5.14
CA LEU A 360 -7.03 -24.18 -4.93
C LEU A 360 -6.42 -24.99 -6.09
N PRO A 361 -5.16 -24.72 -6.48
CA PRO A 361 -4.49 -25.45 -7.54
C PRO A 361 -4.33 -26.94 -7.21
N THR A 362 -5.13 -27.80 -7.84
CA THR A 362 -5.14 -29.25 -7.60
C THR A 362 -3.84 -29.94 -8.00
N PHE A 363 -3.09 -29.33 -8.91
CA PHE A 363 -1.76 -29.80 -9.31
C PHE A 363 -0.68 -29.53 -8.25
N LEU A 364 -0.96 -28.73 -7.20
CA LEU A 364 -0.05 -28.51 -6.08
C LEU A 364 -0.42 -29.40 -4.88
N LYS A 365 0.60 -29.99 -4.24
CA LYS A 365 0.42 -30.75 -2.99
C LYS A 365 0.35 -29.80 -1.79
N ILE A 366 -0.82 -29.22 -1.56
CA ILE A 366 -1.08 -28.32 -0.43
C ILE A 366 -1.26 -29.16 0.85
N GLU A 367 -0.42 -28.94 1.88
CA GLU A 367 -0.50 -29.71 3.14
C GLU A 367 -1.52 -29.13 4.11
N LYS A 368 -1.44 -27.82 4.38
CA LYS A 368 -2.31 -27.14 5.34
C LYS A 368 -2.31 -25.63 5.14
N GLU A 369 -3.36 -25.00 5.64
CA GLU A 369 -3.38 -23.56 5.84
C GLU A 369 -2.47 -23.16 7.01
N VAL A 370 -1.71 -22.09 6.82
CA VAL A 370 -0.77 -21.50 7.79
C VAL A 370 -0.97 -19.99 7.91
N THR A 371 -2.15 -19.48 7.54
CA THR A 371 -2.59 -18.10 7.74
C THR A 371 -2.50 -17.74 9.23
N GLY A 372 -2.03 -16.53 9.56
CA GLY A 372 -1.85 -16.08 10.94
C GLY A 372 -0.80 -16.84 11.78
N ASN A 373 -0.25 -17.97 11.30
CA ASN A 373 0.68 -18.76 12.08
C ASN A 373 2.05 -18.03 12.22
N PRO A 374 2.50 -17.71 13.45
CA PRO A 374 3.74 -16.97 13.68
C PRO A 374 4.97 -17.65 13.08
N GLY A 375 5.02 -18.99 13.09
CA GLY A 375 6.14 -19.77 12.54
C GLY A 375 6.29 -19.64 11.02
N TYR A 376 5.22 -19.28 10.30
CA TYR A 376 5.27 -19.02 8.86
C TYR A 376 5.24 -17.52 8.54
N SER A 377 5.45 -16.67 9.55
CA SER A 377 5.67 -15.24 9.33
C SER A 377 7.08 -15.02 8.79
N MET A 378 7.22 -14.13 7.81
CA MET A 378 8.51 -13.87 7.19
C MET A 378 9.53 -13.30 8.19
N PHE A 379 9.06 -12.55 9.19
CA PHE A 379 9.88 -11.99 10.27
C PHE A 379 10.51 -13.10 11.12
N ASN A 380 9.70 -14.04 11.61
CA ASN A 380 10.23 -15.15 12.42
C ASN A 380 11.09 -16.10 11.58
N LEU A 381 10.73 -16.33 10.31
CA LEU A 381 11.53 -17.14 9.39
C LEU A 381 12.93 -16.58 9.15
N SER A 382 13.12 -15.25 9.20
CA SER A 382 14.44 -14.64 9.05
C SER A 382 15.23 -14.54 10.35
N LEU A 383 14.65 -14.74 11.53
CA LEU A 383 15.43 -14.66 12.79
C LEU A 383 16.63 -15.61 12.76
N ARG A 384 17.79 -15.11 13.17
CA ARG A 384 19.00 -15.96 13.28
C ARG A 384 18.93 -16.91 14.45
N GLU A 385 18.40 -16.42 15.58
CA GLU A 385 18.23 -17.20 16.80
C GLU A 385 17.20 -18.31 16.61
N ASP A 386 17.29 -19.34 17.44
CA ASP A 386 16.26 -20.37 17.51
C ASP A 386 15.02 -19.88 18.25
N TRP A 387 13.85 -20.22 17.71
CA TRP A 387 12.57 -19.71 18.19
C TRP A 387 12.23 -20.10 19.62
N LYS A 388 12.80 -21.22 20.11
CA LYS A 388 12.57 -21.71 21.48
C LYS A 388 13.27 -20.86 22.55
N THR A 389 14.34 -20.15 22.17
CA THR A 389 15.18 -19.39 23.10
C THR A 389 15.18 -17.89 22.80
N SER A 390 14.70 -17.50 21.62
CA SER A 390 14.70 -16.11 21.20
C SER A 390 13.63 -15.28 21.91
N LYS A 391 14.08 -14.22 22.60
CA LYS A 391 13.19 -13.15 23.09
C LYS A 391 12.64 -12.26 21.97
N LYS A 392 13.15 -12.42 20.74
CA LYS A 392 12.74 -11.67 19.54
C LYS A 392 11.68 -12.40 18.72
N PHE A 393 11.31 -13.63 19.10
CA PHE A 393 10.22 -14.33 18.43
C PHE A 393 8.93 -13.52 18.58
N CYS A 394 8.36 -13.11 17.46
CA CYS A 394 7.14 -12.32 17.45
C CYS A 394 5.96 -13.28 17.52
N PHE A 395 5.42 -13.47 18.73
CA PHE A 395 4.13 -14.13 18.96
C PHE A 395 3.04 -13.20 18.46
N TYR A 396 2.61 -13.48 17.25
CA TYR A 396 1.65 -12.71 16.48
C TYR A 396 0.40 -12.34 17.31
N THR A 397 0.04 -11.05 17.34
CA THR A 397 -1.35 -10.63 17.49
C THR A 397 -1.94 -10.51 16.08
N PRO A 398 -2.96 -11.32 15.73
CA PRO A 398 -3.67 -11.16 14.48
C PRO A 398 -4.18 -9.74 14.28
N GLY A 399 -3.81 -9.14 13.14
CA GLY A 399 -4.65 -8.07 12.61
C GLY A 399 -6.01 -8.65 12.22
N PRO A 400 -7.03 -7.81 11.99
CA PRO A 400 -8.40 -8.26 11.70
C PRO A 400 -8.53 -9.28 10.54
N GLN A 401 -7.52 -9.37 9.67
CA GLN A 401 -7.49 -10.23 8.48
C GLN A 401 -6.84 -11.60 8.70
N ASP A 402 -6.29 -11.86 9.89
CA ASP A 402 -5.58 -13.11 10.22
C ASP A 402 -6.27 -13.91 11.32
N ILE A 403 -7.50 -13.53 11.70
CA ILE A 403 -8.32 -14.24 12.68
C ILE A 403 -9.04 -15.38 11.92
N PRO A 404 -8.72 -16.66 12.19
CA PRO A 404 -9.58 -17.75 11.77
C PRO A 404 -10.86 -17.69 12.63
N THR A 405 -12.03 -17.73 12.00
CA THR A 405 -13.31 -17.88 12.71
C THR A 405 -13.47 -19.33 13.16
N HIS A 406 -12.72 -19.74 14.18
CA HIS A 406 -13.10 -20.88 15.00
C HIS A 406 -13.71 -20.35 16.29
N ASP A 407 -15.03 -20.15 16.25
CA ASP A 407 -15.84 -20.20 17.45
C ASP A 407 -16.69 -21.46 17.36
N ALA A 408 -16.19 -22.52 17.99
CA ALA A 408 -16.97 -23.68 18.39
C ALA A 408 -16.35 -24.16 19.70
N GLY A 409 -17.15 -24.06 20.76
CA GLY A 409 -16.70 -24.12 22.15
C GLY A 409 -15.83 -25.34 22.48
N HIS A 410 -14.71 -25.06 23.11
CA HIS A 410 -14.10 -25.99 24.05
C HIS A 410 -13.71 -25.20 25.29
N GLU A 411 -14.49 -25.39 26.36
CA GLU A 411 -14.06 -25.07 27.71
C GLU A 411 -12.74 -25.79 27.98
N ILE A 412 -11.66 -25.02 28.15
CA ILE A 412 -10.41 -25.57 28.67
C ILE A 412 -10.61 -25.71 30.17
N THR A 413 -10.95 -26.93 30.57
CA THR A 413 -10.87 -27.39 31.96
C THR A 413 -9.43 -27.25 32.46
N ASN A 414 -9.25 -26.51 33.56
CA ASN A 414 -8.00 -26.41 34.30
C ASN A 414 -7.55 -27.80 34.78
N SER A 415 -6.48 -28.34 34.19
CA SER A 415 -5.68 -29.41 34.80
C SER A 415 -4.30 -28.87 35.13
N GLN A 416 -3.98 -28.88 36.43
CA GLN A 416 -2.70 -28.50 37.02
C GLN A 416 -1.53 -29.31 36.43
N GLY A 417 -0.45 -28.61 36.08
CA GLY A 417 0.85 -29.21 35.73
C GLY A 417 1.89 -28.11 35.57
N GLY A 418 2.81 -28.01 36.54
CA GLY A 418 3.71 -26.87 36.73
C GLY A 418 4.81 -26.69 35.66
N GLY A 419 5.16 -25.42 35.42
CA GLY A 419 6.32 -24.98 34.64
C GLY A 419 6.11 -23.58 34.07
N LEU A 420 6.65 -22.55 34.74
CA LEU A 420 6.62 -21.17 34.25
C LEU A 420 7.42 -21.02 32.92
N PRO A 421 6.90 -20.34 31.89
CA PRO A 421 7.71 -19.74 30.85
C PRO A 421 7.94 -18.23 31.13
N ASN A 422 9.21 -17.81 31.04
CA ASN A 422 9.64 -16.41 31.15
C ASN A 422 9.27 -15.60 29.90
N GLY A 423 8.01 -15.17 29.80
CA GLY A 423 7.52 -14.16 28.86
C GLY A 423 6.79 -13.04 29.61
N LEU A 424 6.91 -11.78 29.15
CA LEU A 424 6.17 -10.65 29.71
C LEU A 424 4.67 -10.85 29.48
N ASP A 425 3.92 -11.02 30.57
CA ASP A 425 2.45 -11.03 30.60
C ASP A 425 1.94 -9.58 30.76
N CYS A 426 1.37 -9.02 29.70
CA CYS A 426 0.89 -7.64 29.64
C CYS A 426 -0.52 -7.43 30.25
N LYS A 427 -0.92 -8.18 31.29
CA LYS A 427 -2.21 -7.99 31.99
C LYS A 427 -2.12 -7.49 33.43
N LYS A 428 -0.94 -7.19 33.97
CA LYS A 428 -0.78 -6.75 35.38
C LYS A 428 -0.11 -5.37 35.55
N VAL A 429 -0.61 -4.30 34.92
CA VAL A 429 -0.34 -2.93 35.39
C VAL A 429 -1.55 -2.03 35.14
N LEU A 430 -2.68 -2.30 35.80
CA LEU A 430 -3.75 -1.33 35.97
C LEU A 430 -4.35 -1.52 37.36
N LYS A 431 -3.77 -0.85 38.36
CA LYS A 431 -4.45 -0.43 39.61
C LYS A 431 -3.60 0.59 40.39
N MET A 432 -4.12 1.82 40.39
CA MET A 432 -4.07 2.88 41.41
C MET A 432 -2.73 3.42 41.97
N ASN A 433 -2.50 4.71 41.72
CA ASN A 433 -2.49 5.86 42.68
C ASN A 433 -2.03 7.09 41.86
N GLY A 434 -2.63 8.29 41.86
CA GLY A 434 -3.33 9.05 42.89
C GLY A 434 -2.58 10.38 43.08
N HIS A 435 -3.13 11.47 42.50
CA HIS A 435 -2.89 12.91 42.73
C HIS A 435 -1.47 13.47 43.02
N THR A 436 -1.06 14.49 42.26
CA THR A 436 -0.99 15.89 42.74
C THR A 436 -0.78 16.87 41.58
N ASP A 437 -1.51 17.98 41.65
CA ASP A 437 -1.45 19.16 40.77
C ASP A 437 -0.11 19.88 40.80
N VAL A 438 0.38 20.35 39.65
CA VAL A 438 1.08 21.65 39.55
C VAL A 438 0.74 22.31 38.21
N LYS A 439 0.09 23.47 38.32
CA LYS A 439 -0.16 24.47 37.27
C LYS A 439 1.15 24.98 36.64
N GLY A 440 1.13 25.32 35.35
CA GLY A 440 2.02 26.38 34.86
C GLY A 440 2.34 26.43 33.38
N LYS A 441 1.70 27.39 32.71
CA LYS A 441 2.18 28.24 31.60
C LYS A 441 2.24 27.68 30.18
N GLU A 442 1.26 28.18 29.43
CA GLU A 442 1.30 28.54 28.01
C GLU A 442 2.62 29.20 27.60
N CYS A 443 3.17 28.77 26.46
CA CYS A 443 4.00 29.62 25.60
C CYS A 443 3.63 29.35 24.14
N ASN A 444 3.02 30.38 23.54
CA ASN A 444 2.84 30.56 22.10
C ASN A 444 4.18 30.52 21.35
N GLY A 445 4.19 29.88 20.19
CA GLY A 445 5.28 29.97 19.23
C GLY A 445 4.83 29.47 17.86
N LYS A 446 4.26 30.37 17.05
CA LYS A 446 4.01 30.17 15.62
C LYS A 446 5.35 30.21 14.87
N ALA A 447 5.62 29.21 14.05
CA ALA A 447 6.48 29.26 12.86
C ALA A 447 6.15 28.08 11.95
#